data_AF-A0A653XCK9-F1
#
_entry.id   AF-A0A653XCK9-F1
#
_cell.length_a   1.000
_cell.length_b   1.000
_cell.length_c   1.000
_cell.angle_alpha   90.00
_cell.angle_beta   90.00
_cell.angle_gamma   90.00
#
_symmetry.space_group_name_H-M   'P 1'
#
loop_
_entity.id
_entity.type
_entity.pdbx_description
1 polymer ?
#
loop_
_entity_poly.entity_id
_entity_poly.type
_entity_poly.pdbx_seq_one_letter_code
_entity_poly.pdbx_strand_id
1 'polypeptide(L)'
;MPTTPEPAPGPQKEAGTWQLMVDNNKARLLRKTGKDTAHWAGKARAAGIQSDGELRVWLRDEFGVTGYAQYAVSWEMFGYPDFMLRDADELIGGQYANHPHLRPIADAILAWASATGGVAIQMRKGYVSLHSARRKFAQVTRTTNNAVDVTLRLDTTGPGAAGVDAVGLQAAAGRIETVKTRADDLFTRRVRLTSADQVDDELLETLATALAQNS
;
A
#
# COMPACT_ATOMS: atom_id res chain seq x y z
N MET A 1 39.02 36.49 -19.69
CA MET A 1 38.49 35.12 -19.50
C MET A 1 37.02 35.26 -19.19
N PRO A 2 36.09 34.87 -20.08
CA PRO A 2 34.68 34.88 -19.73
C PRO A 2 34.41 33.71 -18.76
N THR A 3 33.95 34.04 -17.56
CA THR A 3 33.43 33.08 -16.58
C THR A 3 32.14 32.48 -17.12
N THR A 4 32.17 31.17 -17.42
CA THR A 4 30.98 30.36 -17.69
C THR A 4 30.02 30.48 -16.50
N PRO A 5 28.73 30.78 -16.69
CA PRO A 5 27.77 30.74 -15.60
C PRO A 5 27.60 29.30 -15.12
N GLU A 6 27.69 29.12 -13.81
CA GLU A 6 27.38 27.88 -13.10
C GLU A 6 25.97 27.40 -13.47
N PRO A 7 25.78 26.11 -13.81
CA PRO A 7 24.45 25.61 -14.14
C PRO A 7 23.54 25.76 -12.93
N ALA A 8 22.37 26.38 -13.15
CA ALA A 8 21.34 26.51 -12.12
C ALA A 8 21.05 25.12 -11.49
N PRO A 9 20.88 25.03 -10.16
CA PRO A 9 20.52 23.76 -9.53
C PRO A 9 19.25 23.24 -10.20
N GLY A 10 19.35 22.04 -10.79
CA GLY A 10 18.23 21.39 -11.46
C GLY A 10 17.03 21.24 -10.51
N PRO A 11 15.81 21.08 -11.05
CA PRO A 11 14.60 21.04 -10.23
C PRO A 11 14.74 19.96 -9.16
N GLN A 12 14.75 20.40 -7.91
CA GLN A 12 14.79 19.55 -6.74
C GLN A 12 13.53 18.70 -6.75
N LYS A 13 13.68 17.42 -7.12
CA LYS A 13 12.59 16.46 -7.28
C LYS A 13 11.75 16.45 -6.01
N GLU A 14 10.52 16.96 -6.11
CA GLU A 14 9.64 17.19 -4.97
C GLU A 14 9.33 15.86 -4.28
N ALA A 15 9.79 15.74 -3.04
CA ALA A 15 9.57 14.61 -2.14
C ALA A 15 8.08 14.37 -1.80
N GLY A 16 7.13 15.11 -2.37
CA GLY A 16 5.79 15.31 -1.82
C GLY A 16 4.87 14.10 -1.76
N THR A 17 5.16 12.99 -2.44
CA THR A 17 4.16 11.90 -2.57
C THR A 17 4.41 10.69 -1.69
N TRP A 18 5.60 10.09 -1.76
CA TRP A 18 5.97 9.06 -0.80
C TRP A 18 6.16 9.67 0.60
N GLN A 19 6.53 10.95 0.71
CA GLN A 19 6.64 11.63 2.01
C GLN A 19 5.27 11.76 2.68
N LEU A 20 4.21 12.10 1.95
CA LEU A 20 2.85 12.15 2.50
C LEU A 20 2.36 10.76 2.95
N MET A 21 2.72 9.71 2.21
CA MET A 21 2.47 8.31 2.59
C MET A 21 3.20 7.95 3.89
N VAL A 22 4.46 8.34 4.01
CA VAL A 22 5.28 8.17 5.22
C VAL A 22 4.65 8.91 6.39
N ASP A 23 4.28 10.16 6.20
CA ASP A 23 3.71 11.01 7.24
C ASP A 23 2.35 10.48 7.71
N ASN A 24 1.51 9.96 6.81
CA ASN A 24 0.26 9.30 7.17
C ASN A 24 0.49 8.02 7.99
N ASN A 25 1.48 7.21 7.63
CA ASN A 25 1.80 6.00 8.38
C ASN A 25 2.42 6.32 9.76
N LYS A 26 3.25 7.36 9.85
CA LYS A 26 3.76 7.93 11.11
C LYS A 26 2.61 8.41 11.99
N ALA A 27 1.66 9.16 11.42
CA ALA A 27 0.49 9.63 12.15
C ALA A 27 -0.43 8.49 12.61
N ARG A 28 -0.61 7.44 11.79
CA ARG A 28 -1.40 6.26 12.16
C ARG A 28 -0.74 5.46 13.29
N LEU A 29 0.58 5.25 13.22
CA LEU A 29 1.36 4.63 14.30
C LEU A 29 1.24 5.43 15.60
N LEU A 30 1.38 6.76 15.52
CA LEU A 30 1.24 7.64 16.67
C LEU A 30 -0.17 7.57 17.28
N ARG A 31 -1.23 7.60 16.46
CA ARG A 31 -2.61 7.49 16.94
C ARG A 31 -2.92 6.13 17.57
N LYS A 32 -2.43 5.03 16.97
CA LYS A 32 -2.69 3.67 17.47
C LYS A 32 -1.87 3.31 18.72
N THR A 33 -0.64 3.82 18.83
CA THR A 33 0.32 3.37 19.85
C THR A 33 0.69 4.44 20.88
N GLY A 34 0.35 5.71 20.62
CA GLY A 34 0.77 6.85 21.42
C GLY A 34 2.27 7.18 21.31
N LYS A 35 3.01 6.53 20.41
CA LYS A 35 4.47 6.69 20.21
C LYS A 35 4.82 6.83 18.73
N ASP A 36 5.89 7.58 18.44
CA ASP A 36 6.35 7.85 17.07
C ASP A 36 7.32 6.77 16.54
N THR A 37 7.72 6.90 15.27
CA THR A 37 8.64 5.95 14.63
C THR A 37 10.01 5.91 15.28
N ALA A 38 10.52 7.05 15.77
CA ALA A 38 11.82 7.13 16.41
C ALA A 38 11.87 6.31 17.70
N HIS A 39 10.82 6.38 18.53
CA HIS A 39 10.68 5.55 19.72
C HIS A 39 10.74 4.06 19.38
N TRP A 40 9.92 3.62 18.41
CA TRP A 40 9.83 2.22 18.04
C TRP A 40 11.10 1.71 17.36
N ALA A 41 11.72 2.51 16.49
CA ALA A 41 13.00 2.20 15.86
C ALA A 41 14.12 2.09 16.89
N GLY A 42 14.18 3.00 17.87
CA GLY A 42 15.13 2.92 18.98
C GLY A 42 14.97 1.66 19.80
N LYS A 43 13.71 1.29 20.12
CA LYS A 43 13.40 0.07 20.87
C LYS A 43 13.77 -1.19 20.10
N ALA A 44 13.49 -1.24 18.80
CA ALA A 44 13.83 -2.36 17.93
C ALA A 44 15.36 -2.53 17.80
N ARG A 45 16.12 -1.44 17.64
CA ARG A 45 17.59 -1.49 17.65
C ARG A 45 18.14 -2.03 18.97
N ALA A 46 17.59 -1.60 20.10
CA ALA A 46 17.98 -2.09 21.42
C ALA A 46 17.65 -3.58 21.62
N ALA A 47 16.59 -4.07 20.97
CA ALA A 47 16.23 -5.49 20.94
C ALA A 47 17.06 -6.33 19.96
N GLY A 48 17.99 -5.72 19.21
CA GLY A 48 18.88 -6.41 18.28
C GLY A 48 18.26 -6.76 16.93
N ILE A 49 17.10 -6.18 16.58
CA ILE A 49 16.41 -6.44 15.33
C ILE A 49 17.24 -5.97 14.13
N GLN A 50 17.48 -6.86 13.16
CA GLN A 50 18.40 -6.59 12.04
C GLN A 50 17.73 -6.62 10.67
N SER A 51 16.46 -7.01 10.58
CA SER A 51 15.75 -7.07 9.31
C SER A 51 14.29 -6.61 9.38
N ASP A 52 13.75 -6.26 8.20
CA ASP A 52 12.34 -5.90 8.00
C ASP A 52 11.36 -6.97 8.48
N GLY A 53 11.63 -8.24 8.15
CA GLY A 53 10.76 -9.35 8.52
C GLY A 53 10.73 -9.58 10.02
N GLU A 54 11.89 -9.55 10.65
CA GLU A 54 12.06 -9.67 12.10
C GLU A 54 11.35 -8.53 12.85
N LEU A 55 11.49 -7.29 12.37
CA LEU A 55 10.81 -6.13 12.94
C LEU A 55 9.28 -6.29 12.95
N ARG A 56 8.70 -6.77 11.85
CA ARG A 56 7.24 -6.93 11.73
C ARG A 56 6.71 -8.03 12.64
N VAL A 57 7.45 -9.13 12.77
CA VAL A 57 7.11 -10.21 13.69
C VAL A 57 7.16 -9.69 15.12
N TRP A 58 8.25 -9.03 15.49
CA TRP A 58 8.47 -8.49 16.83
C TRP A 58 7.44 -7.43 17.22
N LEU A 59 7.14 -6.47 16.34
CA LEU A 59 6.13 -5.43 16.61
C LEU A 59 4.71 -6.00 16.80
N ARG A 60 4.37 -7.04 16.05
CA ARG A 60 3.07 -7.74 16.18
C ARG A 60 3.01 -8.52 17.49
N ASP A 61 3.99 -9.38 17.74
CA ASP A 61 3.91 -10.37 18.80
C ASP A 61 4.11 -9.73 20.19
N GLU A 62 4.98 -8.72 20.29
CA GLU A 62 5.30 -8.07 21.58
C GLU A 62 4.40 -6.87 21.90
N PHE A 63 3.87 -6.17 20.88
CA PHE A 63 3.18 -4.89 21.08
C PHE A 63 1.82 -4.80 20.40
N GLY A 64 1.37 -5.84 19.70
CA GLY A 64 0.11 -5.80 18.94
C GLY A 64 0.09 -4.74 17.84
N VAL A 65 1.25 -4.18 17.48
CA VAL A 65 1.37 -3.18 16.41
C VAL A 65 1.39 -3.95 15.11
N THR A 66 0.30 -3.89 14.37
CA THR A 66 0.13 -4.65 13.12
C THR A 66 -0.14 -3.74 11.94
N GLY A 67 -0.01 -4.32 10.73
CA GLY A 67 -0.32 -3.64 9.48
C GLY A 67 0.57 -2.43 9.22
N TYR A 68 -0.02 -1.37 8.66
CA TYR A 68 0.69 -0.20 8.14
C TYR A 68 1.60 0.54 9.11
N ALA A 69 1.28 0.48 10.40
CA ALA A 69 2.07 1.14 11.43
C ALA A 69 3.49 0.55 11.53
N GLN A 70 3.66 -0.74 11.19
CA GLN A 70 4.97 -1.40 11.18
C GLN A 70 5.90 -0.87 10.08
N TYR A 71 5.34 -0.42 8.95
CA TYR A 71 6.13 0.04 7.80
C TYR A 71 6.78 1.39 8.05
N ALA A 72 6.12 2.27 8.80
CA ALA A 72 6.71 3.53 9.24
C ALA A 72 7.97 3.31 10.09
N VAL A 73 7.96 2.28 10.95
CA VAL A 73 9.13 1.91 11.77
C VAL A 73 10.22 1.26 10.93
N SER A 74 9.84 0.41 9.97
CA SER A 74 10.77 -0.21 9.02
C SER A 74 11.54 0.85 8.23
N TRP A 75 10.87 1.83 7.64
CA TRP A 75 11.53 2.88 6.87
C TRP A 75 12.47 3.75 7.72
N GLU A 76 12.11 4.00 8.98
CA GLU A 76 12.97 4.70 9.95
C GLU A 76 14.23 3.90 10.31
N MET A 77 14.18 2.56 10.21
CA MET A 77 15.32 1.69 10.51
C MET A 77 16.20 1.38 9.31
N PHE A 78 15.59 1.11 8.16
CA PHE A 78 16.25 0.49 7.00
C PHE A 78 16.25 1.36 5.74
N GLY A 79 15.57 2.52 5.77
CA GLY A 79 15.41 3.38 4.60
C GLY A 79 14.30 2.93 3.66
N TYR A 80 14.14 3.65 2.55
CA TYR A 80 13.12 3.35 1.54
C TYR A 80 13.65 2.36 0.49
N PRO A 81 12.81 1.43 0.00
CA PRO A 81 13.21 0.54 -1.08
C PRO A 81 13.54 1.31 -2.39
N ASP A 82 14.61 0.90 -3.08
CA ASP A 82 15.11 1.58 -4.30
C ASP A 82 14.08 1.68 -5.44
N PHE A 83 13.19 0.69 -5.57
CA PHE A 83 12.14 0.68 -6.59
C PHE A 83 11.07 1.77 -6.38
N MET A 84 11.00 2.36 -5.18
CA MET A 84 10.12 3.50 -4.91
C MET A 84 10.65 4.81 -5.49
N LEU A 85 11.94 4.91 -5.86
CA LEU A 85 12.62 6.22 -5.93
C LEU A 85 12.84 6.84 -7.32
N ARG A 86 12.64 6.14 -8.46
CA ARG A 86 12.99 6.74 -9.80
C ARG A 86 12.00 6.56 -10.96
N ASP A 87 11.64 5.34 -11.38
CA ASP A 87 10.73 5.16 -12.55
C ASP A 87 9.26 5.01 -12.16
N ALA A 88 9.01 4.48 -10.96
CA ALA A 88 7.68 4.34 -10.42
C ALA A 88 7.01 5.71 -10.28
N ASP A 89 7.76 6.71 -9.77
CA ASP A 89 7.31 8.08 -9.51
C ASP A 89 6.75 8.79 -10.75
N GLU A 90 7.39 8.63 -11.90
CA GLU A 90 6.91 9.23 -13.16
C GLU A 90 5.60 8.58 -13.62
N LEU A 91 5.51 7.25 -13.54
CA LEU A 91 4.31 6.52 -13.95
C LEU A 91 3.12 6.80 -13.05
N ILE A 92 3.31 6.76 -11.73
CA ILE A 92 2.24 7.05 -10.77
C ILE A 92 1.93 8.55 -10.71
N GLY A 93 2.92 9.42 -10.87
CA GLY A 93 2.73 10.86 -11.03
C GLY A 93 1.82 11.16 -12.23
N GLY A 94 2.09 10.53 -13.37
CA GLY A 94 1.26 10.65 -14.57
C GLY A 94 -0.19 10.17 -14.39
N GLN A 95 -0.44 9.14 -13.58
CA GLN A 95 -1.80 8.65 -13.30
C GLN A 95 -2.67 9.68 -12.57
N TYR A 96 -2.05 10.51 -11.72
CA TYR A 96 -2.73 11.41 -10.79
C TYR A 96 -2.42 12.90 -11.00
N ALA A 97 -1.67 13.26 -12.05
CA ALA A 97 -1.25 14.65 -12.31
C ALA A 97 -2.42 15.65 -12.29
N ASN A 98 -3.57 15.26 -12.85
CA ASN A 98 -4.78 16.09 -12.89
C ASN A 98 -5.75 15.83 -11.72
N HIS A 99 -5.42 14.88 -10.83
CA HIS A 99 -6.26 14.44 -9.70
C HIS A 99 -5.41 14.16 -8.45
N PRO A 100 -4.59 15.13 -7.99
CA PRO A 100 -3.64 14.91 -6.89
C PRO A 100 -4.32 14.52 -5.58
N HIS A 101 -5.57 14.94 -5.36
CA HIS A 101 -6.36 14.60 -4.17
C HIS A 101 -6.67 13.09 -4.04
N LEU A 102 -6.61 12.32 -5.12
CA LEU A 102 -6.80 10.86 -5.09
C LEU A 102 -5.51 10.08 -4.91
N ARG A 103 -4.36 10.73 -5.10
CA ARG A 103 -3.05 10.09 -5.01
C ARG A 103 -2.78 9.42 -3.65
N PRO A 104 -3.15 10.02 -2.50
CA PRO A 104 -2.94 9.41 -1.19
C PRO A 104 -3.59 8.02 -1.04
N ILE A 105 -4.67 7.74 -1.78
CA ILE A 105 -5.33 6.43 -1.78
C ILE A 105 -4.40 5.37 -2.39
N ALA A 106 -3.83 5.67 -3.55
CA ALA A 106 -2.91 4.77 -4.24
C ALA A 106 -1.63 4.55 -3.44
N ASP A 107 -1.11 5.61 -2.82
CA ASP A 107 0.10 5.51 -2.00
C ASP A 107 -0.12 4.61 -0.77
N ALA A 108 -1.27 4.73 -0.10
CA ALA A 108 -1.60 3.85 1.02
C ALA A 108 -1.64 2.37 0.58
N ILE A 109 -2.23 2.05 -0.57
CA ILE A 109 -2.25 0.67 -1.07
C ILE A 109 -0.85 0.18 -1.49
N LEU A 110 -0.05 1.04 -2.13
CA LEU A 110 1.34 0.75 -2.50
C LEU A 110 2.21 0.48 -1.27
N ALA A 111 2.04 1.25 -0.19
CA ALA A 111 2.72 0.99 1.08
C ALA A 111 2.45 -0.42 1.60
N TRP A 112 1.21 -0.88 1.51
CA TRP A 112 0.83 -2.22 1.96
C TRP A 112 1.47 -3.28 1.08
N ALA A 113 1.36 -3.10 -0.23
CA ALA A 113 1.91 -4.03 -1.20
C ALA A 113 3.43 -4.16 -1.06
N SER A 114 4.15 -3.05 -0.87
CA SER A 114 5.62 -3.06 -0.74
C SER A 114 6.12 -3.80 0.50
N ALA A 115 5.27 -3.92 1.51
CA ALA A 115 5.68 -4.44 2.79
C ALA A 115 4.87 -5.68 3.22
N THR A 116 4.03 -6.20 2.33
CA THR A 116 3.43 -7.52 2.43
C THR A 116 4.29 -8.52 1.64
N GLY A 117 4.83 -9.52 2.33
CA GLY A 117 5.59 -10.59 1.68
C GLY A 117 4.75 -11.31 0.63
N GLY A 118 5.38 -11.70 -0.49
CA GLY A 118 4.68 -12.38 -1.58
C GLY A 118 3.92 -11.45 -2.54
N VAL A 119 3.98 -10.13 -2.34
CA VAL A 119 3.40 -9.14 -3.27
C VAL A 119 4.47 -8.51 -4.15
N ALA A 120 4.30 -8.62 -5.46
CA ALA A 120 5.06 -7.87 -6.46
C ALA A 120 4.20 -6.73 -7.02
N ILE A 121 4.76 -5.52 -7.04
CA ILE A 121 4.11 -4.32 -7.60
C ILE A 121 4.54 -4.17 -9.05
N GLN A 122 3.57 -3.97 -9.95
CA GLN A 122 3.83 -3.55 -11.31
C GLN A 122 3.14 -2.22 -11.58
N MET A 123 3.96 -1.18 -11.74
CA MET A 123 3.49 0.15 -12.15
C MET A 123 3.19 0.16 -13.65
N ARG A 124 2.01 0.64 -14.05
CA ARG A 124 1.61 0.83 -15.45
C ARG A 124 1.19 2.28 -15.66
N LYS A 125 1.05 2.70 -16.92
CA LYS A 125 0.70 4.10 -17.25
C LYS A 125 -0.66 4.55 -16.68
N GLY A 126 -1.63 3.65 -16.55
CA GLY A 126 -3.00 4.00 -16.14
C GLY A 126 -3.48 3.32 -14.86
N TYR A 127 -2.69 2.44 -14.28
CA TYR A 127 -3.06 1.67 -13.08
C TYR A 127 -1.83 1.06 -12.43
N VAL A 128 -2.00 0.52 -11.23
CA VAL A 128 -1.03 -0.33 -10.55
C VAL A 128 -1.59 -1.76 -10.50
N SER A 129 -0.79 -2.75 -10.90
CA SER A 129 -1.14 -4.16 -10.67
C SER A 129 -0.39 -4.69 -9.46
N LEU A 130 -1.09 -5.46 -8.63
CA LEU A 130 -0.51 -6.23 -7.54
C LEU A 130 -0.55 -7.72 -7.88
N HIS A 131 0.61 -8.36 -7.77
CA HIS A 131 0.82 -9.75 -8.15
C HIS A 131 1.25 -10.57 -6.95
N SER A 132 0.69 -11.76 -6.83
CA SER A 132 1.25 -12.83 -6.00
C SER A 132 2.36 -13.54 -6.78
N ALA A 133 3.00 -14.54 -6.17
CA ALA A 133 3.92 -15.42 -6.89
C ALA A 133 3.26 -16.12 -8.10
N ARG A 134 1.96 -16.47 -8.01
CA ARG A 134 1.27 -17.22 -9.05
C ARG A 134 0.58 -16.35 -10.09
N ARG A 135 -0.15 -15.30 -9.67
CA ARG A 135 -0.84 -14.38 -10.61
C ARG A 135 -1.23 -13.04 -10.00
N LYS A 136 -1.66 -12.12 -10.87
CA LYS A 136 -2.28 -10.85 -10.47
C LYS A 136 -3.53 -11.11 -9.62
N PHE A 137 -3.62 -10.44 -8.48
CA PHE A 137 -4.75 -10.58 -7.56
C PHE A 137 -5.49 -9.27 -7.29
N ALA A 138 -4.86 -8.12 -7.53
CA ALA A 138 -5.50 -6.82 -7.41
C ALA A 138 -5.02 -5.82 -8.47
N GLN A 139 -5.85 -4.81 -8.75
CA GLN A 139 -5.51 -3.65 -9.56
C GLN A 139 -6.02 -2.38 -8.89
N VAL A 140 -5.16 -1.39 -8.76
CA VAL A 140 -5.51 -0.05 -8.27
C VAL A 140 -5.63 0.88 -9.46
N THR A 141 -6.79 1.47 -9.68
CA THR A 141 -7.06 2.29 -10.86
C THR A 141 -7.84 3.53 -10.49
N ARG A 142 -7.38 4.70 -10.93
CA ARG A 142 -8.20 5.91 -10.94
C ARG A 142 -9.25 5.78 -12.04
N THR A 143 -10.44 5.30 -11.70
CA THR A 143 -11.51 5.03 -12.68
C THR A 143 -12.38 6.24 -12.96
N THR A 144 -12.46 7.18 -12.01
CA THR A 144 -13.21 8.43 -12.18
C THR A 144 -12.38 9.63 -11.73
N ASN A 145 -12.93 10.84 -11.87
CA ASN A 145 -12.26 12.05 -11.42
C ASN A 145 -12.19 12.18 -9.89
N ASN A 146 -13.02 11.42 -9.16
CA ASN A 146 -13.21 11.54 -7.71
C ASN A 146 -13.05 10.21 -6.96
N ALA A 147 -12.60 9.14 -7.64
CA ALA A 147 -12.47 7.83 -7.02
C ALA A 147 -11.35 6.97 -7.61
N VAL A 148 -10.77 6.16 -6.74
CA VAL A 148 -9.88 5.05 -7.07
C VAL A 148 -10.64 3.76 -6.80
N ASP A 149 -10.68 2.88 -7.79
CA ASP A 149 -11.23 1.54 -7.64
C ASP A 149 -10.09 0.54 -7.43
N VAL A 150 -10.27 -0.32 -6.43
CA VAL A 150 -9.46 -1.52 -6.22
C VAL A 150 -10.26 -2.69 -6.73
N THR A 151 -9.89 -3.23 -7.90
CA THR A 151 -10.50 -4.47 -8.41
C THR A 151 -9.71 -5.67 -7.90
N LEU A 152 -10.44 -6.71 -7.53
CA LEU A 152 -9.92 -7.86 -6.79
C LEU A 152 -10.30 -9.15 -7.50
N ARG A 153 -9.34 -10.07 -7.59
CA ARG A 153 -9.60 -11.47 -7.87
C ARG A 153 -9.87 -12.17 -6.55
N LEU A 154 -11.13 -12.16 -6.12
CA LEU A 154 -11.55 -12.62 -4.82
C LEU A 154 -12.80 -13.50 -4.96
N ASP A 155 -12.71 -14.73 -4.48
CA ASP A 155 -13.88 -15.59 -4.28
C ASP A 155 -14.47 -15.32 -2.89
N THR A 156 -15.73 -14.92 -2.88
CA THR A 156 -16.50 -14.57 -1.66
C THR A 156 -17.56 -15.62 -1.33
N THR A 157 -17.63 -16.73 -2.09
CA THR A 157 -18.74 -17.71 -2.02
C THR A 157 -18.31 -19.18 -2.08
N GLY A 158 -17.07 -19.49 -2.47
CA GLY A 158 -16.57 -20.86 -2.60
C GLY A 158 -15.88 -21.43 -1.34
N PRO A 159 -15.43 -22.70 -1.38
CA PRO A 159 -14.74 -23.38 -0.27
C PRO A 159 -13.46 -22.67 0.22
N GLY A 160 -12.84 -21.83 -0.63
CA GLY A 160 -11.70 -20.98 -0.28
C GLY A 160 -12.05 -19.77 0.60
N ALA A 161 -13.33 -19.48 0.82
CA ALA A 161 -13.80 -18.52 1.81
C ALA A 161 -13.82 -19.11 3.24
N ALA A 162 -13.74 -20.44 3.38
CA ALA A 162 -13.85 -21.13 4.67
C ALA A 162 -12.53 -21.22 5.46
N GLY A 163 -11.41 -20.76 4.90
CA GLY A 163 -10.08 -20.78 5.53
C GLY A 163 -9.57 -19.43 6.03
N VAL A 164 -10.39 -18.39 5.93
CA VAL A 164 -10.09 -17.03 6.39
C VAL A 164 -11.27 -16.56 7.23
N ASP A 165 -11.01 -15.90 8.36
CA ASP A 165 -12.01 -15.53 9.35
C ASP A 165 -13.25 -14.93 8.69
N ALA A 166 -14.34 -15.71 8.65
CA ALA A 166 -15.60 -15.37 7.99
C ALA A 166 -16.19 -14.05 8.52
N VAL A 167 -15.74 -13.59 9.70
CA VAL A 167 -16.10 -12.33 10.33
C VAL A 167 -15.53 -11.12 9.56
N GLY A 168 -14.29 -11.20 9.04
CA GLY A 168 -13.68 -10.11 8.26
C GLY A 168 -14.28 -9.99 6.86
N LEU A 169 -14.59 -11.13 6.22
CA LEU A 169 -15.25 -11.16 4.91
C LEU A 169 -16.71 -10.64 4.99
N GLN A 170 -17.41 -10.92 6.10
CA GLN A 170 -18.78 -10.46 6.33
C GLN A 170 -18.86 -8.96 6.64
N ALA A 171 -17.85 -8.38 7.30
CA ALA A 171 -17.72 -6.93 7.49
C ALA A 171 -17.44 -6.23 6.15
N ALA A 172 -16.50 -6.78 5.36
CA ALA A 172 -16.17 -6.28 4.02
C ALA A 172 -17.31 -6.38 2.99
N ALA A 173 -18.28 -7.28 3.22
CA ALA A 173 -19.39 -7.52 2.31
C ALA A 173 -20.27 -6.28 2.07
N GLY A 174 -20.32 -5.32 3.00
CA GLY A 174 -21.08 -4.08 2.82
C GLY A 174 -20.47 -3.12 1.78
N ARG A 175 -19.16 -3.26 1.52
CA ARG A 175 -18.37 -2.33 0.71
C ARG A 175 -17.82 -2.94 -0.59
N ILE A 176 -17.77 -4.27 -0.65
CA ILE A 176 -17.35 -4.99 -1.86
C ILE A 176 -18.52 -5.03 -2.85
N GLU A 177 -18.34 -4.35 -3.97
CA GLU A 177 -19.27 -4.35 -5.09
C GLU A 177 -18.95 -5.47 -6.09
N THR A 178 -19.98 -6.09 -6.66
CA THR A 178 -19.81 -6.96 -7.83
C THR A 178 -19.71 -6.12 -9.10
N VAL A 179 -18.67 -6.33 -9.88
CA VAL A 179 -18.50 -5.67 -11.18
C VAL A 179 -18.89 -6.63 -12.29
N LYS A 180 -19.70 -6.15 -13.22
CA LYS A 180 -20.02 -6.90 -14.43
C LYS A 180 -18.81 -6.90 -15.35
N THR A 181 -18.13 -8.03 -15.43
CA THR A 181 -17.00 -8.26 -16.31
C THR A 181 -17.38 -9.25 -17.41
N ARG A 182 -16.43 -9.59 -18.31
CA ARG A 182 -16.62 -10.68 -19.27
C ARG A 182 -16.70 -12.01 -18.51
N ALA A 183 -17.34 -13.03 -19.09
CA ALA A 183 -17.59 -14.31 -18.42
C ALA A 183 -16.34 -14.96 -17.81
N ASP A 184 -15.17 -14.78 -18.44
CA ASP A 184 -13.89 -15.36 -18.00
C ASP A 184 -13.01 -14.40 -17.16
N ASP A 185 -13.49 -13.18 -16.89
CA ASP A 185 -12.72 -12.21 -16.13
C ASP A 185 -12.96 -12.37 -14.63
N LEU A 186 -11.88 -12.74 -13.94
CA LEU A 186 -11.88 -13.11 -12.54
C LEU A 186 -11.74 -11.90 -11.60
N PHE A 187 -11.65 -10.67 -12.13
CA PHE A 187 -11.74 -9.43 -11.37
C PHE A 187 -13.19 -8.96 -11.19
N THR A 188 -14.03 -9.82 -10.61
CA THR A 188 -15.47 -9.58 -10.43
C THR A 188 -15.82 -8.78 -9.20
N ARG A 189 -14.83 -8.44 -8.36
CA ARG A 189 -15.01 -7.72 -7.10
C ARG A 189 -14.31 -6.38 -7.15
N ARG A 190 -14.92 -5.37 -6.54
CA ARG A 190 -14.38 -4.01 -6.47
C ARG A 190 -14.67 -3.36 -5.13
N VAL A 191 -13.70 -2.61 -4.63
CA VAL A 191 -13.92 -1.61 -3.60
C VAL A 191 -13.64 -0.23 -4.19
N ARG A 192 -14.61 0.68 -4.07
CA ARG A 192 -14.46 2.07 -4.49
C ARG A 192 -14.00 2.94 -3.32
N LEU A 193 -12.99 3.77 -3.58
CA LEU A 193 -12.34 4.63 -2.59
C LEU A 193 -12.40 6.08 -3.05
N THR A 194 -12.82 6.95 -2.15
CA THR A 194 -12.94 8.41 -2.36
C THR A 194 -12.05 9.20 -1.41
N SER A 195 -11.51 8.56 -0.37
CA SER A 195 -10.53 9.14 0.55
C SER A 195 -9.48 8.11 0.97
N ALA A 196 -8.37 8.56 1.54
CA ALA A 196 -7.32 7.67 2.06
C ALA A 196 -7.71 7.01 3.39
N ASP A 197 -8.59 7.62 4.18
CA ASP A 197 -9.09 7.04 5.44
C ASP A 197 -9.87 5.74 5.22
N GLN A 198 -10.43 5.63 4.02
CA GLN A 198 -11.09 4.46 3.48
C GLN A 198 -10.12 3.30 3.15
N VAL A 199 -8.80 3.49 3.28
CA VAL A 199 -7.79 2.42 3.31
C VAL A 199 -7.59 1.97 4.76
N ASP A 200 -8.68 1.44 5.31
CA ASP A 200 -8.84 0.93 6.66
C ASP A 200 -8.40 -0.53 6.78
N ASP A 201 -8.38 -1.07 8.01
CA ASP A 201 -7.90 -2.43 8.26
C ASP A 201 -8.74 -3.48 7.50
N GLU A 202 -10.05 -3.25 7.32
CA GLU A 202 -10.98 -4.11 6.57
C GLU A 202 -10.59 -4.25 5.08
N LEU A 203 -10.24 -3.15 4.41
CA LEU A 203 -9.78 -3.21 3.02
C LEU A 203 -8.46 -4.01 2.89
N LEU A 204 -7.57 -3.91 3.87
CA LEU A 204 -6.29 -4.64 3.82
C LEU A 204 -6.44 -6.11 4.09
N GLU A 205 -7.31 -6.48 5.01
CA GLU A 205 -7.68 -7.87 5.25
C GLU A 205 -8.30 -8.48 3.99
N THR A 206 -9.10 -7.70 3.27
CA THR A 206 -9.63 -8.08 1.96
C THR A 206 -8.50 -8.29 0.92
N LEU A 207 -7.53 -7.38 0.85
CA LEU A 207 -6.37 -7.50 -0.04
C LEU A 207 -5.47 -8.69 0.33
N ALA A 208 -5.27 -8.94 1.62
CA ALA A 208 -4.51 -10.09 2.12
C ALA A 208 -5.22 -11.42 1.82
N THR A 209 -6.55 -11.44 1.96
CA THR A 209 -7.37 -12.60 1.56
C THR A 209 -7.26 -12.86 0.07
N ALA A 210 -7.39 -11.83 -0.76
CA ALA A 210 -7.20 -11.94 -2.19
C ALA A 210 -5.77 -12.44 -2.51
N LEU A 211 -4.74 -11.93 -1.83
CA LEU A 211 -3.37 -12.45 -1.97
C LEU A 211 -3.27 -13.94 -1.62
N ALA A 212 -3.86 -14.39 -0.51
CA ALA A 212 -3.79 -15.79 -0.07
C ALA A 212 -4.50 -16.73 -1.06
N GLN A 213 -5.70 -16.39 -1.54
CA GLN A 213 -6.42 -17.17 -2.56
C GLN A 213 -5.69 -17.21 -3.91
N ASN A 214 -4.76 -16.27 -4.12
CA ASN A 214 -4.04 -16.12 -5.37
C ASN A 214 -2.56 -16.47 -5.32
N SER A 215 -1.98 -16.75 -4.15
CA SER A 215 -0.62 -17.28 -4.05
C SER A 215 -0.51 -18.70 -4.60
#